data_AF-A0A7W0YRK1-F1
#
_entry.id   AF-A0A7W0YRK1-F1
#
_cell.length_a   1.000
_cell.length_b   1.000
_cell.length_c   1.000
_cell.angle_alpha   90.00
_cell.angle_beta   90.00
_cell.angle_gamma   90.00
#
_symmetry.space_group_name_H-M   'P 1'
#
loop_
_entity.id
_entity.type
_entity.pdbx_description
1 polymer ?
#
loop_
_entity_poly.entity_id
_entity_poly.type
_entity_poly.pdbx_seq_one_letter_code
_entity_poly.pdbx_strand_id
1 'polypeptide(L)'
;MSADSRRRLGAVTALVIGLFLGLTLLPLPVTGPVGGYLGHALWQLLGAGALGIPLLGIGLALAGFERLGGLDMKRSAVLIVGLSVLIPYIVGVLTEVRHTDLDYDVTQRGLAARAVGVLPGFFAETISDKIGVAGAVLV
;
A
#
# COMPACT_ATOMS: atom_id res chain seq x y z
N MET A 1 -0.06 -26.68 20.68
CA MET A 1 -0.46 -26.29 19.31
C MET A 1 0.63 -26.67 18.32
N SER A 2 0.30 -27.37 17.23
CA SER A 2 1.27 -27.75 16.19
C SER A 2 1.72 -26.52 15.38
N ALA A 3 2.84 -26.64 14.66
CA ALA A 3 3.35 -25.57 13.80
C ALA A 3 2.38 -25.24 12.66
N ASP A 4 1.71 -26.26 12.11
CA ASP A 4 0.69 -26.11 11.06
C ASP A 4 -0.53 -25.32 11.53
N SER A 5 -1.07 -25.62 12.73
CA SER A 5 -2.20 -24.88 13.28
C SER A 5 -1.87 -23.40 13.51
N ARG A 6 -0.64 -23.08 13.96
CA ARG A 6 -0.18 -21.69 14.11
C ARG A 6 -0.08 -20.96 12.77
N ARG A 7 0.42 -21.64 11.73
CA ARG A 7 0.54 -21.09 10.38
C ARG A 7 -0.83 -20.77 9.79
N ARG A 8 -1.78 -21.71 9.87
CA ARG A 8 -3.16 -21.52 9.39
C ARG A 8 -3.89 -20.41 10.15
N LEU A 9 -3.70 -20.33 11.47
CA LEU A 9 -4.26 -19.23 12.26
C LEU A 9 -3.71 -17.88 11.79
N GLY A 10 -2.40 -17.77 11.61
CA GLY A 10 -1.77 -16.55 11.07
C GLY A 10 -2.27 -16.18 9.68
N ALA A 11 -2.49 -17.17 8.80
CA ALA A 11 -3.05 -16.98 7.47
C ALA A 11 -4.47 -16.40 7.51
N VAL A 12 -5.33 -16.92 8.40
CA VAL A 12 -6.70 -16.42 8.61
C VAL A 12 -6.67 -15.02 9.21
N THR A 13 -5.84 -14.77 10.23
CA THR A 13 -5.70 -13.44 10.84
C THR A 13 -5.24 -12.41 9.80
N ALA A 14 -4.25 -12.75 8.98
CA ALA A 14 -3.78 -11.88 7.90
C ALA A 14 -4.89 -11.58 6.89
N LEU A 15 -5.68 -12.59 6.51
CA LEU A 15 -6.82 -12.43 5.61
C LEU A 15 -7.88 -11.49 6.18
N VAL A 16 -8.26 -11.69 7.44
CA VAL A 16 -9.30 -10.89 8.11
C VAL A 16 -8.86 -9.44 8.23
N ILE A 17 -7.61 -9.20 8.66
CA ILE A 17 -7.05 -7.85 8.77
C ILE A 17 -6.95 -7.21 7.39
N GLY A 18 -6.42 -7.93 6.39
CA GLY A 18 -6.30 -7.43 5.03
C GLY A 18 -7.65 -7.09 4.41
N LEU A 19 -8.66 -7.94 4.58
CA LEU A 19 -10.00 -7.70 4.07
C LEU A 19 -10.66 -6.50 4.77
N PHE A 20 -10.55 -6.42 6.10
CA PHE A 20 -11.06 -5.28 6.85
C PHE A 20 -10.45 -3.98 6.34
N LEU A 21 -9.12 -3.92 6.23
CA LEU A 21 -8.42 -2.73 5.74
C LEU A 21 -8.74 -2.45 4.26
N GLY A 22 -8.90 -3.47 3.42
CA GLY A 22 -9.38 -3.32 2.06
C GLY A 22 -10.76 -2.67 1.98
N LEU A 23 -11.68 -3.09 2.85
CA LEU A 23 -13.01 -2.47 2.97
C LEU A 23 -12.92 -1.03 3.51
N THR A 24 -11.96 -0.72 4.39
CA THR A 24 -11.74 0.68 4.84
C THR A 24 -11.27 1.61 3.73
N LEU A 25 -10.58 1.09 2.71
CA LEU A 25 -10.11 1.89 1.58
C LEU A 25 -11.20 2.23 0.57
N LEU A 26 -12.33 1.52 0.62
CA LEU A 26 -13.47 1.82 -0.22
C LEU A 26 -14.21 3.05 0.32
N PRO A 27 -14.72 3.95 -0.55
CA PRO A 27 -15.52 5.09 -0.15
C PRO A 27 -16.96 4.67 0.20
N LEU A 28 -17.11 3.62 1.01
CA LEU A 28 -18.38 3.03 1.41
C LEU A 28 -18.46 3.01 2.95
N PRO A 29 -19.60 3.37 3.56
CA PRO A 29 -19.77 3.42 5.02
C PRO A 29 -19.97 2.01 5.63
N VAL A 30 -19.10 1.05 5.30
CA VAL A 30 -19.21 -0.36 5.72
C VAL A 30 -18.43 -0.65 7.01
N THR A 31 -17.32 0.03 7.23
CA THR A 31 -16.35 -0.27 8.31
C THR A 31 -16.48 0.65 9.55
N GLY A 32 -17.52 1.48 9.59
CA GLY A 32 -17.79 2.42 10.68
C GLY A 32 -16.79 3.58 10.76
N PRO A 33 -16.87 4.42 11.81
CA PRO A 33 -16.05 5.64 11.94
C PRO A 33 -14.55 5.36 11.99
N VAL A 34 -14.13 4.33 12.74
CA VAL A 34 -12.71 3.93 12.84
C VAL A 34 -12.16 3.52 11.48
N GLY A 35 -12.93 2.75 10.72
CA GLY A 35 -12.56 2.36 9.37
C GLY A 35 -12.43 3.57 8.43
N GLY A 36 -13.32 4.56 8.55
CA GLY A 36 -13.22 5.82 7.81
C GLY A 36 -11.93 6.58 8.08
N TYR A 37 -11.53 6.74 9.36
CA TYR A 37 -10.28 7.40 9.72
C TYR A 37 -9.05 6.62 9.23
N LEU A 38 -9.05 5.29 9.39
CA LEU A 38 -7.95 4.46 8.90
C LEU A 38 -7.82 4.52 7.38
N GLY A 39 -8.93 4.36 6.66
CA GLY A 39 -8.96 4.44 5.20
C GLY A 39 -8.47 5.78 4.69
N HIS A 40 -8.94 6.88 5.31
CA HIS A 40 -8.48 8.22 4.95
C HIS A 40 -6.99 8.41 5.23
N ALA A 41 -6.48 8.00 6.40
CA ALA A 41 -5.06 8.08 6.72
C ALA A 41 -4.19 7.26 5.76
N LEU A 42 -4.64 6.06 5.39
CA LEU A 42 -3.94 5.20 4.44
C LEU A 42 -3.88 5.84 3.04
N TRP A 43 -4.99 6.38 2.55
CA TRP A 43 -5.01 7.12 1.28
C TRP A 43 -4.16 8.40 1.34
N GLN A 44 -4.22 9.13 2.44
CA GLN A 44 -3.46 10.37 2.63
C GLN A 44 -1.95 10.09 2.58
N LEU A 45 -1.49 9.08 3.31
CA LEU A 45 -0.08 8.78 3.47
C LEU A 45 0.51 7.96 2.32
N LEU A 46 -0.19 6.91 1.88
CA LEU A 46 0.35 5.91 0.94
C LEU A 46 -0.31 5.96 -0.45
N GLY A 47 -1.40 6.70 -0.61
CA GLY A 47 -2.14 6.75 -1.87
C GLY A 47 -2.58 5.34 -2.31
N ALA A 48 -2.33 5.03 -3.58
CA ALA A 48 -2.61 3.71 -4.16
C ALA A 48 -1.77 2.59 -3.52
N GLY A 49 -0.63 2.92 -2.90
CA GLY A 49 0.19 1.97 -2.15
C GLY A 49 -0.55 1.32 -0.97
N ALA A 50 -1.59 1.97 -0.45
CA ALA A 50 -2.43 1.39 0.60
C ALA A 50 -3.11 0.07 0.17
N LEU A 51 -3.35 -0.13 -1.14
CA LEU A 51 -3.88 -1.38 -1.70
C LEU A 51 -2.95 -2.57 -1.48
N GLY A 52 -1.68 -2.31 -1.17
CA GLY A 52 -0.73 -3.32 -0.70
C GLY A 52 -1.21 -4.10 0.51
N ILE A 53 -1.89 -3.45 1.44
CA ILE A 53 -2.30 -4.05 2.71
C ILE A 53 -3.35 -5.16 2.52
N PRO A 54 -4.47 -4.93 1.81
CA PRO A 54 -5.40 -6.02 1.50
C PRO A 54 -4.75 -7.12 0.64
N LEU A 55 -3.91 -6.74 -0.32
CA LEU A 55 -3.18 -7.71 -1.15
C LEU A 55 -2.23 -8.57 -0.30
N LEU A 56 -1.55 -7.99 0.69
CA LEU A 56 -0.73 -8.71 1.65
C LEU A 56 -1.56 -9.71 2.44
N GLY A 57 -2.71 -9.30 2.98
CA GLY A 57 -3.59 -10.20 3.71
C GLY A 57 -4.03 -11.40 2.88
N ILE A 58 -4.42 -11.16 1.63
CA ILE A 58 -4.80 -12.22 0.68
C ILE A 58 -3.60 -13.10 0.33
N GLY A 59 -2.45 -12.51 -0.02
CA GLY A 59 -1.24 -13.23 -0.41
C GLY A 59 -0.68 -14.11 0.71
N LEU A 60 -0.65 -13.58 1.94
CA LEU A 60 -0.24 -14.33 3.14
C LEU A 60 -1.23 -15.45 3.46
N ALA A 61 -2.53 -15.21 3.29
CA ALA A 61 -3.53 -16.25 3.47
C ALA A 61 -3.28 -17.42 2.50
N LEU A 62 -3.15 -17.10 1.21
CA LEU A 62 -2.91 -18.09 0.17
C LEU A 62 -1.60 -18.85 0.38
N ALA A 63 -0.52 -18.17 0.80
CA ALA A 63 0.75 -18.80 1.14
C ALA A 63 0.61 -19.73 2.36
N GLY A 64 -0.08 -19.28 3.42
CA GLY A 64 -0.27 -20.07 4.64
C GLY A 64 -1.14 -21.32 4.45
N PHE A 65 -2.02 -21.32 3.45
CA PHE A 65 -2.79 -22.48 2.99
C PHE A 65 -2.09 -23.32 1.92
N GLU A 66 -0.80 -23.07 1.64
CA GLU A 66 0.01 -23.77 0.63
C GLU A 66 -0.59 -23.71 -0.79
N ARG A 67 -1.44 -22.72 -1.08
CA ARG A 67 -2.09 -22.58 -2.40
C ARG A 67 -1.22 -21.91 -3.46
N LEU A 68 -0.06 -21.36 -3.09
CA LEU A 68 0.78 -20.57 -4.00
C LEU A 68 1.92 -21.36 -4.68
N GLY A 69 2.03 -22.68 -4.50
CA GLY A 69 2.83 -23.62 -5.30
C GLY A 69 4.36 -23.40 -5.40
N GLY A 70 4.88 -22.22 -5.04
CA GLY A 70 6.28 -21.81 -5.16
C GLY A 70 6.62 -20.46 -4.52
N LEU A 71 5.62 -19.65 -4.13
CA LEU A 71 5.83 -18.42 -3.36
C LEU A 71 5.73 -18.71 -1.85
N ASP A 72 6.88 -18.66 -1.19
CA ASP A 72 6.95 -18.66 0.28
C ASP A 72 6.32 -17.39 0.85
N MET A 73 5.71 -17.50 2.03
CA MET A 73 5.02 -16.43 2.76
C MET A 73 5.85 -15.14 2.83
N LYS A 74 7.15 -15.27 3.13
CA LYS A 74 8.08 -14.15 3.23
C LYS A 74 8.30 -13.46 1.88
N ARG A 75 8.44 -14.23 0.81
CA ARG A 75 8.69 -13.69 -0.54
C ARG A 75 7.49 -12.90 -1.04
N SER A 76 6.28 -13.44 -0.87
CA SER A 76 5.04 -12.71 -1.19
C SER A 76 4.93 -11.42 -0.40
N ALA A 77 5.25 -11.44 0.90
CA ALA A 77 5.20 -10.25 1.74
C ALA A 77 6.15 -9.16 1.24
N VAL A 78 7.40 -9.52 0.99
CA VAL A 78 8.42 -8.57 0.51
C VAL A 78 8.01 -7.99 -0.84
N LEU A 79 7.52 -8.81 -1.76
CA LEU A 79 7.09 -8.35 -3.09
C LEU A 79 5.93 -7.37 -2.99
N ILE A 80 4.88 -7.69 -2.23
CA ILE A 80 3.71 -6.82 -2.14
C ILE A 80 4.07 -5.53 -1.41
N VAL A 81 4.79 -5.60 -0.28
CA VAL A 81 5.25 -4.38 0.43
C VAL A 81 6.12 -3.51 -0.49
N GLY A 82 7.11 -4.12 -1.15
CA GLY A 82 8.00 -3.41 -2.06
C GLY A 82 7.23 -2.73 -3.19
N LEU A 83 6.34 -3.45 -3.86
CA LEU A 83 5.54 -2.92 -4.96
C LEU A 83 4.60 -1.79 -4.51
N SER A 84 4.07 -1.90 -3.28
CA SER A 84 3.15 -0.92 -2.70
C SER A 84 3.82 0.41 -2.39
N VAL A 85 5.13 0.42 -2.17
CA VAL A 85 5.91 1.65 -2.00
C VAL A 85 6.48 2.12 -3.34
N LEU A 86 6.98 1.18 -4.15
CA LEU A 86 7.67 1.48 -5.40
C LEU A 86 6.73 2.07 -6.45
N ILE A 87 5.52 1.53 -6.63
CA ILE A 87 4.59 2.06 -7.65
C ILE A 87 4.25 3.53 -7.35
N PRO A 88 3.76 3.90 -6.16
CA PRO A 88 3.48 5.31 -5.86
C PRO A 88 4.70 6.21 -5.97
N TYR A 89 5.89 5.73 -5.59
CA TYR A 89 7.14 6.48 -5.74
C TYR A 89 7.43 6.81 -7.21
N ILE A 90 7.44 5.79 -8.08
CA ILE A 90 7.71 5.96 -9.51
C ILE A 90 6.65 6.84 -10.17
N VAL A 91 5.37 6.69 -9.80
CA VAL A 91 4.32 7.60 -10.27
C VAL A 91 4.62 9.03 -9.85
N GLY A 92 5.02 9.27 -8.60
CA GLY A 92 5.38 10.59 -8.10
C GLY A 92 6.53 11.22 -8.87
N VAL A 93 7.57 10.45 -9.16
CA VAL A 93 8.74 10.90 -9.94
C VAL A 93 8.34 11.24 -11.37
N LEU A 94 7.60 10.35 -12.05
CA LEU A 94 7.22 10.52 -13.46
C LEU A 94 6.18 11.62 -13.70
N THR A 95 5.32 11.88 -12.71
CA THR A 95 4.28 12.91 -12.79
C THR A 95 4.68 14.21 -12.09
N GLU A 96 5.92 14.26 -11.57
CA GLU A 96 6.50 15.42 -10.89
C GLU A 96 5.59 15.99 -9.78
N VAL A 97 4.96 15.09 -9.01
CA VAL A 97 4.08 15.49 -7.88
C VAL A 97 4.93 16.20 -6.83
N ARG A 98 4.50 17.41 -6.47
CA ARG A 98 5.16 18.24 -5.45
C ARG A 98 4.39 18.21 -4.14
N HIS A 99 5.05 18.62 -3.06
CA HIS A 99 4.41 18.78 -1.75
C HIS A 99 3.15 19.65 -1.81
N THR A 100 3.13 20.71 -2.63
CA THR A 100 1.95 21.58 -2.81
C THR A 100 0.72 20.84 -3.36
N ASP A 101 0.93 19.79 -4.15
CA ASP A 101 -0.15 18.96 -4.68
C ASP A 101 -0.71 17.99 -3.63
N LEU A 102 0.03 17.81 -2.53
CA LEU A 102 -0.28 16.89 -1.43
C LEU A 102 -0.87 17.61 -0.20
N ASP A 103 -0.86 18.94 -0.16
CA ASP A 103 -1.45 19.73 0.94
C ASP A 103 -2.99 19.61 0.97
N TYR A 104 -3.62 19.38 -0.19
CA TYR A 104 -5.05 19.17 -0.29
C TYR A 104 -5.48 17.82 0.31
N ASP A 105 -6.73 17.78 0.79
CA ASP A 105 -7.41 16.53 1.16
C ASP A 105 -7.37 15.54 -0.02
N VAL A 106 -7.18 14.24 0.25
CA VAL A 106 -7.21 13.13 -0.72
C VAL A 106 -8.26 13.31 -1.82
N THR A 107 -9.47 13.74 -1.45
CA THR A 107 -10.62 13.87 -2.36
C THR A 107 -10.49 15.03 -3.34
N GLN A 108 -9.69 16.04 -3.02
CA GLN A 108 -9.46 17.24 -3.83
C GLN A 108 -8.18 17.16 -4.66
N ARG A 109 -7.30 16.18 -4.39
CA ARG A 109 -6.06 15.97 -5.15
C ARG A 109 -6.35 15.52 -6.58
N GLY A 110 -5.48 15.94 -7.51
CA GLY A 110 -5.41 15.34 -8.85
C GLY A 110 -5.13 13.84 -8.79
N LEU A 111 -5.50 13.10 -9.84
CA LEU A 111 -5.40 11.63 -9.86
C LEU A 111 -4.00 11.10 -9.53
N ALA A 112 -2.95 11.77 -10.05
CA ALA A 112 -1.56 11.43 -9.76
C ALA A 112 -1.23 11.63 -8.27
N ALA A 113 -1.42 12.85 -7.73
CA ALA A 113 -1.17 13.15 -6.33
C ALA A 113 -1.97 12.26 -5.35
N ARG A 114 -3.20 11.87 -5.73
CA ARG A 114 -4.02 10.92 -4.98
C ARG A 114 -3.44 9.50 -4.99
N ALA A 115 -2.89 9.06 -6.12
CA ALA A 115 -2.27 7.74 -6.25
C ALA A 115 -0.90 7.67 -5.54
N VAL A 116 -0.18 8.78 -5.46
CA VAL A 116 1.16 8.86 -4.87
C VAL A 116 1.11 8.88 -3.35
N GLY A 117 0.23 9.69 -2.76
CA GLY A 117 0.20 9.87 -1.30
C GLY A 117 1.38 10.70 -0.78
N VAL A 118 1.30 11.14 0.48
CA VAL A 118 2.29 12.06 1.07
C VAL A 118 3.68 11.43 1.15
N LEU A 119 3.78 10.19 1.63
CA LEU A 119 5.06 9.58 1.96
C LEU A 119 5.87 9.22 0.71
N PRO A 120 5.30 8.52 -0.31
CA PRO A 120 6.00 8.30 -1.56
C PRO A 120 6.28 9.60 -2.33
N GLY A 121 5.36 10.58 -2.27
CA GLY A 121 5.52 11.88 -2.94
C GLY A 121 6.67 12.71 -2.37
N PHE A 122 6.82 12.74 -1.05
CA PHE A 122 7.95 13.39 -0.39
C PHE A 122 9.30 12.85 -0.87
N PHE A 123 9.44 11.52 -0.97
CA PHE A 123 10.67 10.91 -1.49
C PHE A 123 10.85 11.17 -2.98
N ALA A 124 9.77 11.13 -3.77
CA ALA A 124 9.82 11.42 -5.19
C ALA A 124 10.35 12.82 -5.47
N GLU A 125 9.81 13.84 -4.81
CA GLU A 125 10.26 15.24 -4.92
C GLU A 125 11.71 15.40 -4.42
N THR A 126 11.99 14.96 -3.19
CA THR A 126 13.31 15.15 -2.56
C THR A 126 14.45 14.50 -3.36
N ILE A 127 14.21 13.32 -3.94
CA ILE A 127 15.22 12.61 -4.73
C ILE A 127 15.32 13.25 -6.13
N SER A 128 14.20 13.55 -6.77
CA SER A 128 14.19 14.18 -8.10
C SER A 128 14.89 15.54 -8.10
N ASP A 129 14.73 16.32 -7.03
CA ASP A 129 15.40 17.62 -6.87
C ASP A 129 16.93 17.49 -6.76
N LYS A 130 17.43 16.37 -6.22
CA LYS A 130 18.87 16.15 -6.00
C LYS A 130 19.58 15.54 -7.20
N ILE A 131 18.92 14.61 -7.90
CA ILE A 131 19.56 13.79 -8.95
C ILE A 131 18.82 13.80 -10.30
N GLY A 132 17.75 14.60 -10.42
CA GLY A 132 16.90 14.67 -11.60
C GLY A 132 15.95 13.47 -11.74
N VAL A 133 14.90 13.62 -12.56
CA VAL A 133 13.89 12.58 -12.80
C VAL A 133 14.51 11.26 -13.29
N ALA A 134 15.44 11.32 -14.25
CA ALA A 134 16.10 10.13 -14.78
C ALA A 134 16.92 9.39 -13.70
N GLY A 135 17.58 10.13 -12.80
CA GLY A 135 18.28 9.56 -11.67
C GLY A 135 17.32 8.94 -10.65
N ALA A 136 16.24 9.66 -10.32
CA ALA A 136 15.23 9.22 -9.36
C ALA A 136 14.50 7.93 -9.78
N VAL A 137 14.24 7.72 -11.07
CA VAL A 137 13.62 6.46 -11.55
C VAL A 137 14.54 5.24 -11.37
N LEU A 138 15.86 5.43 -11.35
CA LEU A 138 16.85 4.35 -11.31
C LEU A 138 17.30 3.97 -9.90
N VAL A 139 16.84 4.70 -8.87
CA VAL A 139 17.19 4.49 -7.45
C VAL A 139 16.04 3.80 -6.72
#